data_AF-A0A8J7TZZ7-F1
#
_entry.id   AF-A0A8J7TZZ7-F1
#
_cell.length_a   1.000
_cell.length_b   1.000
_cell.length_c   1.000
_cell.angle_alpha   90.00
_cell.angle_beta   90.00
_cell.angle_gamma   90.00
#
_symmetry.space_group_name_H-M   'P 1'
#
loop_
_entity.id
_entity.type
_entity.pdbx_description
1 polymer ?
#
loop_
_entity_poly.entity_id
_entity_poly.type
_entity_poly.pdbx_seq_one_letter_code
_entity_poly.pdbx_strand_id
1 'polypeptide(L)'
;MAHKTLLLGGIRSGKSAYAEALLGDGPASYLATGRRDPADVEWHARIDAHLARRPAHWRTVETTDPEALIARATPADPPLLLDDVGGWLAGVLDDTDGWTSGIET
;
A
#
# COMPACT_ATOMS: atom_id res chain seq x y z
N MET A 1 -11.81 14.37 -14.51
CA MET A 1 -11.82 14.30 -13.03
C MET A 1 -11.05 13.06 -12.64
N ALA A 2 -10.10 13.17 -11.69
CA ALA A 2 -9.44 11.98 -11.15
C ALA A 2 -10.44 11.24 -10.23
N HIS A 3 -10.63 9.94 -10.45
CA HIS A 3 -11.49 9.11 -9.61
C HIS A 3 -10.68 8.55 -8.44
N LYS A 4 -11.22 8.61 -7.23
CA LYS A 4 -10.62 8.01 -6.03
C LYS A 4 -11.53 6.91 -5.53
N THR A 5 -10.95 5.75 -5.23
CA THR A 5 -11.68 4.59 -4.72
C THR A 5 -11.01 4.11 -3.44
N LEU A 6 -11.79 3.93 -2.39
CA LEU A 6 -11.34 3.35 -1.12
C LEU A 6 -11.97 1.96 -0.99
N LEU A 7 -11.12 0.94 -0.84
CA LEU A 7 -11.54 -0.45 -0.66
C LEU A 7 -11.32 -0.85 0.79
N LEU A 8 -12.39 -1.22 1.49
CA LEU A 8 -12.37 -1.58 2.91
C LEU A 8 -12.76 -3.04 3.12
N GLY A 9 -12.36 -3.60 4.26
CA GLY A 9 -12.71 -4.95 4.68
C GLY A 9 -11.64 -5.61 5.56
N GLY A 10 -12.01 -6.72 6.18
CA GLY A 10 -11.16 -7.42 7.16
C GLY A 10 -9.87 -8.02 6.59
N ILE A 11 -9.03 -8.53 7.49
CA ILE A 11 -7.81 -9.27 7.13
C ILE A 11 -8.20 -10.49 6.27
N ARG A 12 -7.43 -10.75 5.20
CA ARG A 12 -7.65 -11.86 4.25
C ARG A 12 -9.00 -11.86 3.50
N SER A 13 -9.72 -10.73 3.44
CA SER A 13 -10.98 -10.63 2.69
C SER A 13 -10.82 -10.50 1.17
N GLY A 14 -9.59 -10.57 0.63
CA GLY A 14 -9.34 -10.51 -0.82
C GLY A 14 -9.25 -9.11 -1.44
N LYS A 15 -9.23 -8.05 -0.63
CA LYS A 15 -9.23 -6.64 -1.10
C LYS A 15 -8.12 -6.32 -2.09
N SER A 16 -6.88 -6.72 -1.79
CA SER A 16 -5.73 -6.43 -2.65
C SER A 16 -5.90 -7.07 -4.03
N ALA A 17 -6.32 -8.34 -4.08
CA ALA A 17 -6.59 -9.03 -5.34
C ALA A 17 -7.75 -8.38 -6.12
N TYR A 18 -8.80 -7.93 -5.43
CA TYR A 18 -9.90 -7.21 -6.07
C TYR A 18 -9.45 -5.83 -6.59
N ALA A 19 -8.64 -5.10 -5.81
CA ALA A 19 -8.08 -3.81 -6.20
C ALA A 19 -7.20 -3.92 -7.45
N GLU A 20 -6.37 -4.97 -7.50
CA GLU A 20 -5.54 -5.27 -8.66
C GLU A 20 -6.41 -5.59 -9.90
N ALA A 21 -7.46 -6.38 -9.73
CA ALA A 21 -8.39 -6.72 -10.81
C ALA A 21 -9.14 -5.49 -11.36
N LEU A 22 -9.43 -4.48 -10.53
CA LEU A 22 -10.07 -3.23 -10.98
C LEU A 22 -9.17 -2.40 -11.91
N LEU A 23 -7.85 -2.51 -11.77
CA LEU A 23 -6.89 -1.84 -12.64
C LEU A 23 -6.70 -2.56 -13.98
N GLY A 24 -7.06 -3.84 -14.04
CA GLY A 24 -6.93 -4.68 -15.22
C GLY A 24 -5.48 -4.83 -15.69
N ASP A 25 -5.29 -5.11 -16.98
CA ASP A 25 -3.97 -5.38 -17.56
C ASP A 25 -3.21 -4.11 -17.98
N GLY A 26 -3.76 -2.91 -17.71
CA GLY A 26 -3.10 -1.64 -18.03
C GLY A 26 -1.84 -1.38 -17.19
N PRO A 27 -1.05 -0.35 -17.52
CA PRO A 27 0.03 0.10 -16.64
C PRO A 27 -0.53 0.65 -15.33
N ALA A 28 0.14 0.37 -14.22
CA ALA A 28 -0.18 0.92 -12.91
C ALA A 28 1.09 1.12 -12.07
N SER A 29 1.02 2.03 -11.10
CA SER A 29 2.04 2.15 -10.05
C SER A 29 1.50 1.67 -8.71
N TYR A 30 2.11 0.62 -8.19
CA TYR A 30 1.78 0.03 -6.90
C TYR A 30 2.65 0.66 -5.83
N LEU A 31 2.04 1.38 -4.90
CA LEU A 31 2.69 1.98 -3.74
C LEU A 31 2.58 0.99 -2.58
N ALA A 32 3.67 0.23 -2.35
CA ALA A 32 3.75 -0.76 -1.30
C ALA A 32 4.25 -0.11 -0.01
N THR A 33 3.42 -0.12 1.03
CA THR A 33 3.73 0.49 2.34
C THR A 33 4.12 -0.53 3.39
N GLY A 34 3.98 -1.82 3.07
CA GLY A 34 4.40 -2.92 3.93
C GLY A 34 5.90 -2.88 4.20
N ARG A 35 6.28 -2.59 5.44
CA ARG A 35 7.67 -2.62 5.91
C ARG A 35 8.11 -4.07 6.12
N ARG A 36 9.28 -4.46 5.62
CA ARG A 36 9.86 -5.79 5.87
C ARG A 36 10.50 -5.82 7.25
N ASP A 37 9.99 -6.68 8.13
CA ASP A 37 10.65 -7.04 9.38
C ASP A 37 11.55 -8.26 9.13
N PRO A 38 12.89 -8.14 9.30
CA PRO A 38 13.82 -9.25 9.12
C PRO A 38 13.47 -10.52 9.91
N ALA A 39 12.76 -10.38 11.04
CA ALA A 39 12.37 -11.50 11.88
C ALA A 39 11.07 -12.20 11.44
N ASP A 40 10.25 -11.57 10.59
CA ASP A 40 8.94 -12.10 10.17
C ASP A 40 9.00 -12.78 8.80
N VAL A 41 9.40 -14.05 8.81
CA VAL A 41 9.49 -14.88 7.60
C VAL A 41 8.12 -15.11 6.95
N GLU A 42 7.04 -15.21 7.74
CA GLU A 42 5.70 -15.39 7.19
C GLU A 42 5.25 -14.13 6.44
N TRP A 43 5.55 -12.96 6.98
CA TRP A 43 5.30 -11.68 6.34
C TRP A 43 6.09 -11.52 5.03
N HIS A 44 7.36 -11.90 5.01
CA HIS A 44 8.14 -11.90 3.77
C HIS A 44 7.52 -12.77 2.69
N ALA A 45 7.10 -13.99 3.02
CA ALA A 45 6.43 -14.88 2.07
C ALA A 45 5.14 -14.26 1.51
N ARG A 46 4.39 -13.51 2.33
CA ARG A 46 3.19 -12.79 1.89
C ARG A 46 3.52 -11.64 0.94
N ILE A 47 4.55 -10.85 1.24
CA ILE A 47 5.01 -9.79 0.33
C ILE A 47 5.44 -10.40 -1.00
N ASP A 48 6.19 -11.50 -0.98
CA ASP A 48 6.70 -12.15 -2.19
C ASP A 48 5.54 -12.72 -3.04
N ALA A 49 4.51 -13.29 -2.41
CA ALA A 49 3.30 -13.71 -3.10
C ALA A 49 2.53 -12.54 -3.74
N HIS A 50 2.48 -11.38 -3.06
CA HIS A 50 1.90 -10.16 -3.61
C HIS A 50 2.72 -9.62 -4.79
N LEU A 51 4.06 -9.64 -4.71
CA LEU A 51 4.93 -9.24 -5.81
C LEU A 51 4.75 -10.14 -7.04
N ALA A 52 4.68 -11.46 -6.83
CA ALA A 52 4.56 -12.45 -7.91
C ALA A 52 3.20 -12.38 -8.66
N ARG A 53 2.15 -11.86 -8.02
CA ARG A 53 0.82 -11.72 -8.65
C ARG A 53 0.73 -10.52 -9.59
N ARG A 54 1.58 -9.51 -9.41
CA ARG A 54 1.52 -8.26 -10.18
C ARG A 54 2.07 -8.49 -11.60
N PRO A 55 1.45 -7.88 -12.63
CA PRO A 55 2.02 -7.89 -13.96
C PRO A 55 3.42 -7.23 -13.99
N ALA A 56 4.34 -7.78 -14.78
CA ALA A 56 5.72 -7.30 -14.85
C ALA A 56 5.87 -5.86 -15.36
N HIS A 57 4.87 -5.35 -16.09
CA HIS A 57 4.83 -3.97 -16.57
C HIS A 57 4.32 -2.97 -15.52
N TRP A 58 3.88 -3.44 -14.35
CA TRP A 58 3.54 -2.57 -13.24
C TRP A 58 4.81 -2.08 -12.55
N ARG A 59 4.80 -0.79 -12.19
CA ARG A 59 5.87 -0.22 -11.37
C ARG A 59 5.52 -0.45 -9.90
N THR A 60 6.36 -1.18 -9.18
CA THR A 60 6.26 -1.22 -7.70
C THR A 60 7.19 -0.16 -7.11
N VAL A 61 6.68 0.61 -6.14
CA VAL A 61 7.43 1.58 -5.35
C VAL A 61 7.20 1.25 -3.88
N GLU A 62 8.24 0.78 -3.20
CA GLU A 62 8.25 0.64 -1.74
C GLU A 62 8.43 2.03 -1.12
N THR A 63 7.55 2.42 -0.20
CA THR A 63 7.55 3.77 0.37
C THR A 63 6.95 3.81 1.78
N THR A 64 7.48 4.69 2.63
CA THR A 64 6.85 5.11 3.90
C THR A 64 6.12 6.45 3.77
N ASP A 65 6.27 7.14 2.64
CA ASP A 65 5.68 8.44 2.31
C ASP A 65 4.87 8.33 0.99
N PRO A 66 3.72 7.65 1.01
CA PRO A 66 2.84 7.58 -0.15
C PRO A 66 2.18 8.93 -0.45
N GLU A 67 2.02 9.81 0.53
CA GLU A 67 1.41 11.13 0.36
C GLU A 67 2.19 11.97 -0.65
N ALA A 68 3.52 12.07 -0.49
CA ALA A 68 4.34 12.82 -1.43
C ALA A 68 4.28 12.22 -2.85
N LEU A 69 4.15 10.90 -2.99
CA LEU A 69 3.99 10.24 -4.30
C LEU A 69 2.63 10.53 -4.94
N ILE A 70 1.56 10.58 -4.14
CA ILE A 70 0.23 10.94 -4.62
C ILE A 70 0.17 12.42 -5.01
N ALA A 71 0.79 13.30 -4.21
CA ALA A 71 0.79 14.75 -4.45
C ALA A 71 1.50 15.17 -5.74
N ARG A 72 2.50 14.40 -6.19
CA ARG A 72 3.24 14.67 -7.43
C ARG A 72 2.59 14.05 -8.68
N ALA A 73 1.57 13.21 -8.51
CA ALA A 73 0.96 12.49 -9.62
C ALA A 73 0.07 13.42 -10.47
N THR A 74 0.08 13.16 -11.78
CA THR A 74 -0.64 13.93 -12.78
C THR A 74 -1.67 13.04 -13.49
N PRO A 75 -2.68 13.60 -14.19
CA PRO A 75 -3.61 12.81 -14.98
C PRO A 75 -2.98 12.02 -16.14
N ALA A 76 -1.73 12.32 -16.51
CA ALA A 76 -0.99 11.59 -17.54
C ALA A 76 -0.27 10.35 -16.98
N ASP A 77 -0.13 10.24 -15.66
CA ASP A 77 0.51 9.10 -15.02
C ASP A 77 -0.43 7.88 -14.98
N PRO A 78 0.13 6.66 -14.91
CA PRO A 78 -0.67 5.46 -14.66
C PRO A 78 -1.43 5.56 -13.33
N PRO A 79 -2.58 4.86 -13.18
CA PRO A 79 -3.29 4.74 -11.91
C PRO A 79 -2.37 4.30 -10.77
N LEU A 80 -2.60 4.88 -9.59
CA LEU A 80 -1.90 4.53 -8.36
C LEU A 80 -2.75 3.54 -7.54
N LEU A 81 -2.12 2.47 -7.06
CA LEU A 81 -2.69 1.56 -6.07
C LEU A 81 -1.85 1.62 -4.80
N LEU A 82 -2.44 2.13 -3.72
CA LEU A 82 -1.83 2.15 -2.39
C LEU A 82 -2.24 0.90 -1.60
N ASP A 83 -1.29 0.04 -1.21
CA ASP A 83 -1.55 -1.18 -0.44
C ASP A 83 -0.51 -1.31 0.71
N ASP A 84 -0.89 -1.17 1.98
CA ASP A 84 -2.20 -0.72 2.49
C ASP A 84 -2.11 0.59 3.31
N VAL A 85 -3.27 1.21 3.51
CA VAL A 85 -3.38 2.45 4.32
C VAL A 85 -3.21 2.16 5.81
N GLY A 86 -3.64 0.98 6.27
CA GLY A 86 -3.66 0.62 7.70
C GLY A 86 -2.26 0.40 8.27
N GLY A 87 -1.46 -0.45 7.62
CA GLY A 87 -0.06 -0.71 7.92
C GLY A 87 0.82 0.51 7.68
N TRP A 88 0.53 1.33 6.67
CA TRP A 88 1.19 2.64 6.53
C TRP A 88 0.97 3.51 7.76
N LEU A 89 -0.30 3.72 8.15
CA LEU A 89 -0.64 4.56 9.29
C LEU A 89 -0.06 3.99 10.59
N ALA A 90 -0.09 2.66 10.78
CA ALA A 90 0.53 2.03 11.92
C ALA A 90 2.04 2.33 11.99
N GLY A 91 2.75 2.21 10.86
CA GLY A 91 4.17 2.56 10.80
C GLY A 91 4.45 4.05 11.04
N VAL A 92 3.56 4.94 10.61
CA VAL A 92 3.66 6.39 10.94
C VAL A 92 3.49 6.61 12.43
N LEU A 93 2.52 5.95 13.07
CA LEU A 93 2.30 6.04 14.51
C LEU A 93 3.47 5.45 15.32
N ASP A 94 4.08 4.36 14.85
CA ASP A 94 5.29 3.81 15.45
C ASP A 94 6.45 4.81 15.37
N ASP A 95 6.67 5.44 14.21
CA ASP A 95 7.79 6.37 14.00
C ASP A 95 7.65 7.67 14.81
N THR A 96 6.44 8.04 15.20
CA THR A 96 6.16 9.29 15.93
C THR A 96 5.86 9.09 17.42
N ASP A 97 6.01 7.87 17.95
CA ASP A 97 5.53 7.47 19.28
C ASP A 97 4.04 7.81 19.53
N GLY A 98 3.27 7.91 18.43
CA GLY A 98 1.92 8.43 18.39
C GLY A 98 0.88 7.57 19.10
N TRP A 99 1.22 6.33 19.44
CA TRP A 99 0.37 5.43 20.23
C TRP A 99 0.23 5.85 21.69
N THR A 100 1.21 6.61 22.22
CA THR A 100 1.28 6.99 23.64
C THR A 100 0.98 8.46 23.89
N SER A 101 1.07 9.30 22.86
CA SER A 101 0.77 10.73 22.92
C SER A 101 -0.74 10.98 23.07
N GLY A 102 -1.25 10.91 24.30
CA GLY A 102 -2.67 11.15 24.59
C GLY A 102 -3.18 10.50 25.88
N ILE A 103 -2.39 9.64 26.53
CA ILE A 103 -2.69 9.15 27.87
C ILE A 103 -2.04 10.10 28.88
N GLU A 104 -2.65 11.25 29.11
CA GLU A 104 -2.40 12.01 30.34
C GLU A 104 -3.02 11.21 31.51
N THR A 105 -2.17 10.62 32.35
CA THR A 105 -2.56 10.14 33.70
C THR A 105 -2.70 11.30 34.67
#